data_AF-A0A5S3XEE7-F1
#
_entry.id   AF-A0A5S3XEE7-F1
#
_cell.length_a   1.000
_cell.length_b   1.000
_cell.length_c   1.000
_cell.angle_alpha   90.00
_cell.angle_beta   90.00
_cell.angle_gamma   90.00
#
_symmetry.space_group_name_H-M   'P 1'
#
loop_
_entity.id
_entity.type
_entity.pdbx_description
1 polymer ?
#
loop_
_entity_poly.entity_id
_entity_poly.type
_entity_poly.pdbx_seq_one_letter_code
_entity_poly.pdbx_strand_id
1 'polypeptide(L)'
;LTQLDLSFCSSLTNLDGLVGLTQLMQLDLRGCRSLTNLDALAGLTQLTQLRLYDCPSLTKLDALVGLIQLTRMDLRGFSSLTSLDALAGLTQLTQLDLSDIERES
;
A
#
# COMPACT_ATOMS: atom_id res chain seq x y z
N LEU A 1 -10.66 10.33 11.05
CA LEU A 1 -11.02 9.70 9.76
C LEU A 1 -10.58 8.25 9.82
N THR A 2 -11.44 7.29 9.45
CA THR A 2 -11.13 5.84 9.52
C THR A 2 -11.03 5.18 8.15
N GLN A 3 -11.55 5.81 7.10
CA GLN A 3 -11.46 5.33 5.73
C GLN A 3 -11.13 6.51 4.82
N LEU A 4 -10.23 6.29 3.87
CA LEU A 4 -9.82 7.29 2.89
C LEU A 4 -9.68 6.62 1.52
N ASP A 5 -10.37 7.20 0.55
CA ASP A 5 -10.30 6.79 -0.85
C ASP A 5 -9.54 7.87 -1.63
N LEU A 6 -8.37 7.50 -2.14
CA LEU A 6 -7.54 8.30 -3.05
C LEU A 6 -7.36 7.56 -4.39
N SER A 7 -8.23 6.60 -4.69
CA SER A 7 -8.13 5.82 -5.92
C SER A 7 -8.21 6.73 -7.15
N PHE A 8 -7.44 6.35 -8.17
CA PHE A 8 -7.29 7.01 -9.46
C PHE A 8 -6.83 8.46 -9.37
N CYS A 9 -6.23 8.87 -8.25
CA CYS A 9 -5.51 10.14 -8.13
C CYS A 9 -4.16 10.02 -8.88
N SER A 10 -4.21 10.01 -10.21
CA SER A 10 -3.06 9.74 -11.08
C SER A 10 -1.91 10.73 -10.89
N SER A 11 -2.19 11.96 -10.45
CA SER A 11 -1.19 13.01 -10.18
C SER A 11 -0.66 13.02 -8.74
N LEU A 12 -1.13 12.13 -7.87
CA LEU A 12 -0.65 12.03 -6.49
C LEU A 12 0.77 11.48 -6.47
N THR A 13 1.72 12.26 -5.96
CA THR A 13 3.15 11.90 -5.96
C THR A 13 3.68 11.47 -4.60
N ASN A 14 3.02 11.88 -3.51
CA ASN A 14 3.37 11.58 -2.12
C ASN A 14 2.13 11.49 -1.24
N LEU A 15 2.31 11.07 0.02
CA LEU A 15 1.26 10.88 1.01
C LEU A 15 1.51 11.70 2.28
N ASP A 16 2.32 12.76 2.23
CA ASP A 16 2.79 13.48 3.44
C ASP A 16 1.64 14.06 4.26
N GLY A 17 0.53 14.42 3.60
CA GLY A 17 -0.70 14.88 4.25
C GLY A 17 -1.40 13.81 5.11
N LEU A 18 -0.99 12.53 5.03
CA LEU A 18 -1.62 11.42 5.75
C LEU A 18 -1.00 11.13 7.13
N VAL A 19 0.20 11.66 7.43
CA VAL A 19 0.98 11.30 8.64
C VAL A 19 0.19 11.45 9.95
N GLY A 20 -0.75 12.41 10.01
CA GLY A 20 -1.57 12.66 11.19
C GLY A 20 -2.84 11.79 11.32
N LEU A 21 -3.16 10.97 10.32
CA LEU A 21 -4.40 10.19 10.28
C LEU A 21 -4.26 8.86 11.05
N THR A 22 -3.81 8.91 12.30
CA THR A 22 -3.46 7.72 13.10
C THR A 22 -4.61 6.75 13.38
N GLN A 23 -5.85 7.17 13.13
CA GLN A 23 -7.07 6.34 13.25
C GLN A 23 -7.50 5.73 11.90
N LEU A 24 -6.73 5.92 10.83
CA LEU A 24 -7.06 5.40 9.51
C LEU A 24 -6.94 3.87 9.50
N MET A 25 -8.02 3.21 9.09
CA MET A 25 -8.14 1.75 9.06
C MET A 25 -8.19 1.20 7.64
N GLN A 26 -8.66 1.98 6.68
CA GLN A 26 -8.76 1.58 5.28
C GLN A 26 -8.23 2.70 4.39
N LEU A 27 -7.32 2.34 3.49
CA LEU A 27 -6.75 3.25 2.52
C LEU A 27 -6.78 2.62 1.13
N ASP A 28 -7.41 3.33 0.19
CA ASP A 28 -7.45 2.96 -1.21
C ASP A 28 -6.57 3.90 -2.04
N LEU A 29 -5.52 3.35 -2.65
CA LEU A 29 -4.56 4.07 -3.50
C LEU A 29 -4.53 3.49 -4.92
N ARG A 30 -5.52 2.68 -5.31
CA ARG A 30 -5.52 2.02 -6.61
C ARG A 30 -5.44 3.03 -7.75
N GLY A 31 -4.61 2.81 -8.76
CA GLY A 31 -4.49 3.72 -9.90
C GLY A 31 -3.75 5.04 -9.60
N CYS A 32 -3.05 5.14 -8.47
CA CYS A 32 -2.17 6.27 -8.17
C CYS A 32 -0.85 6.16 -8.96
N ARG A 33 -0.94 6.38 -10.28
CA ARG A 33 0.15 6.07 -11.24
C ARG A 33 1.43 6.87 -11.02
N SER A 34 1.38 8.07 -10.43
CA SER A 34 2.56 8.89 -10.12
C SER A 34 3.07 8.74 -8.68
N LEU A 35 2.47 7.87 -7.86
CA LEU A 35 2.89 7.66 -6.48
C LEU A 35 4.19 6.85 -6.43
N THR A 36 5.20 7.38 -5.75
CA THR A 36 6.57 6.80 -5.78
C THR A 36 7.00 6.12 -4.49
N ASN A 37 6.37 6.46 -3.37
CA ASN A 37 6.71 5.93 -2.05
C ASN A 37 5.47 5.86 -1.15
N LEU A 38 5.60 5.15 -0.03
CA LEU A 38 4.56 4.96 0.98
C LEU A 38 5.00 5.44 2.37
N ASP A 39 6.07 6.23 2.47
CA ASP A 39 6.78 6.50 3.74
C ASP A 39 5.85 7.11 4.81
N ALA A 40 4.89 7.95 4.39
CA ALA A 40 3.90 8.54 5.28
C ALA A 40 2.96 7.50 5.95
N LEU A 41 2.92 6.25 5.46
CA LEU A 41 2.11 5.19 6.04
C LEU A 41 2.76 4.55 7.28
N ALA A 42 4.06 4.69 7.50
CA ALA A 42 4.79 3.98 8.57
C ALA A 42 4.21 4.21 9.98
N GLY A 43 3.58 5.37 10.21
CA GLY A 43 2.91 5.71 11.48
C GLY A 43 1.44 5.30 11.57
N LEU A 44 0.83 4.79 10.50
CA LEU A 44 -0.60 4.47 10.42
C LEU A 44 -0.89 3.04 10.88
N THR A 45 -0.47 2.72 12.10
CA THR A 45 -0.46 1.36 12.67
C THR A 45 -1.85 0.73 12.85
N GLN A 46 -2.92 1.52 12.73
CA GLN A 46 -4.31 1.06 12.75
C GLN A 46 -4.82 0.57 11.39
N LEU A 47 -4.03 0.66 10.32
CA LEU A 47 -4.41 0.19 9.00
C LEU A 47 -4.71 -1.31 9.01
N THR A 48 -5.91 -1.66 8.54
CA THR A 48 -6.40 -3.04 8.40
C THR A 48 -6.55 -3.46 6.95
N GLN A 49 -6.73 -2.50 6.03
CA GLN A 49 -6.87 -2.73 4.59
C GLN A 49 -6.09 -1.68 3.80
N LEU A 50 -5.29 -2.14 2.84
CA LEU A 50 -4.53 -1.30 1.92
C LEU A 50 -4.66 -1.84 0.49
N ARG A 51 -5.02 -0.96 -0.48
CA ARG A 51 -5.07 -1.33 -1.90
C ARG A 51 -4.11 -0.49 -2.73
N LEU A 52 -3.27 -1.15 -3.53
CA LEU A 52 -2.19 -0.56 -4.32
C LEU A 52 -2.18 -1.04 -5.79
N TYR A 53 -3.27 -1.63 -6.28
CA TYR A 53 -3.40 -2.05 -7.68
C TYR A 53 -3.18 -0.89 -8.67
N ASP A 54 -2.46 -1.13 -9.78
CA ASP A 54 -2.12 -0.14 -10.81
C ASP A 54 -1.34 1.09 -10.28
N CYS A 55 -0.35 0.84 -9.42
CA CYS A 55 0.63 1.84 -8.94
C CYS A 55 2.03 1.59 -9.53
N PRO A 56 2.24 1.75 -10.85
CA PRO A 56 3.49 1.36 -11.53
C PRO A 56 4.74 2.13 -11.11
N SER A 57 4.61 3.37 -10.61
CA SER A 57 5.76 4.17 -10.16
C SER A 57 6.27 3.78 -8.76
N LEU A 58 5.48 3.03 -7.99
CA LEU A 58 5.87 2.58 -6.66
C LEU A 58 6.71 1.31 -6.82
N THR A 59 7.86 1.24 -6.16
CA THR A 59 8.86 0.15 -6.35
C THR A 59 9.24 -0.58 -5.06
N LYS A 60 8.83 -0.05 -3.91
CA LYS A 60 9.20 -0.56 -2.59
C LYS A 60 8.01 -0.55 -1.65
N LEU A 61 8.05 -1.47 -0.70
CA LEU A 61 7.03 -1.65 0.33
C LEU A 61 7.60 -1.48 1.74
N ASP A 62 8.83 -0.98 1.91
CA ASP A 62 9.54 -0.90 3.19
C ASP A 62 8.74 -0.13 4.26
N ALA A 63 7.96 0.86 3.86
CA ALA A 63 7.08 1.62 4.75
C ALA A 63 5.93 0.80 5.38
N LEU A 64 5.67 -0.41 4.89
CA LEU A 64 4.68 -1.33 5.44
C LEU A 64 5.22 -2.13 6.63
N VAL A 65 6.55 -2.11 6.86
CA VAL A 65 7.18 -2.76 8.01
C VAL A 65 6.63 -2.12 9.29
N GLY A 66 5.89 -2.90 10.07
CA GLY A 66 5.28 -2.45 11.33
C GLY A 66 3.76 -2.18 11.25
N LEU A 67 3.14 -2.27 10.08
CA LEU A 67 1.67 -2.20 9.93
C LEU A 67 1.00 -3.54 10.29
N ILE A 68 1.32 -4.05 11.48
CA ILE A 68 0.99 -5.40 11.95
C ILE A 68 -0.51 -5.70 12.04
N GLN A 69 -1.36 -4.67 11.98
CA GLN A 69 -2.82 -4.80 11.99
C GLN A 69 -3.42 -5.05 10.60
N LEU A 70 -2.62 -5.05 9.54
CA LEU A 70 -3.09 -5.32 8.18
C LEU A 70 -3.66 -6.74 8.08
N THR A 71 -4.90 -6.81 7.63
CA THR A 71 -5.62 -8.08 7.42
C THR A 71 -5.88 -8.36 5.95
N ARG A 72 -5.93 -7.31 5.12
CA ARG A 72 -6.13 -7.40 3.67
C ARG A 72 -5.20 -6.47 2.92
N MET A 73 -4.57 -7.00 1.88
CA MET A 73 -3.73 -6.23 0.99
C MET A 73 -3.97 -6.64 -0.47
N ASP A 74 -4.16 -5.65 -1.34
CA ASP A 74 -4.30 -5.82 -2.78
C ASP A 74 -3.08 -5.21 -3.47
N LEU A 75 -2.17 -6.07 -3.93
CA LEU A 75 -0.95 -5.75 -4.68
C LEU A 75 -1.04 -6.27 -6.12
N ARG A 76 -2.26 -6.44 -6.66
CA ARG A 76 -2.42 -6.89 -8.04
C ARG A 76 -1.72 -5.95 -9.01
N GLY A 77 -1.18 -6.48 -10.10
CA GLY A 77 -0.56 -5.64 -11.13
C GLY A 77 0.68 -4.86 -10.65
N PHE A 78 1.21 -5.17 -9.46
CA PHE A 78 2.37 -4.50 -8.89
C PHE A 78 3.66 -5.05 -9.51
N SER A 79 3.87 -4.72 -10.79
CA SER A 79 4.93 -5.29 -11.65
C SER A 79 6.35 -4.98 -11.20
N SER A 80 6.54 -3.94 -10.39
CA SER A 80 7.82 -3.55 -9.78
C SER A 80 8.20 -4.38 -8.54
N LEU A 81 7.35 -5.31 -8.10
CA LEU A 81 7.58 -6.09 -6.89
C LEU A 81 8.76 -7.06 -7.06
N THR A 82 9.84 -6.81 -6.35
CA THR A 82 11.05 -7.66 -6.38
C THR A 82 11.20 -8.54 -5.14
N SER A 83 10.61 -8.16 -4.01
CA SER A 83 10.67 -8.89 -2.75
C SER A 83 9.40 -8.69 -1.91
N LEU A 84 9.10 -9.67 -1.06
CA LEU A 84 8.02 -9.64 -0.07
C LEU A 84 8.53 -9.46 1.36
N ASP A 85 9.82 -9.16 1.57
CA ASP A 85 10.42 -9.08 2.91
C ASP A 85 9.72 -8.07 3.82
N ALA A 86 9.24 -6.96 3.26
CA ALA A 86 8.47 -5.96 3.99
C ALA A 86 7.15 -6.50 4.58
N LEU A 87 6.64 -7.62 4.04
CA LEU A 87 5.40 -8.25 4.50
C LEU A 87 5.64 -9.33 5.57
N ALA A 88 6.89 -9.72 5.84
CA ALA A 88 7.22 -10.86 6.71
C ALA A 88 6.68 -10.72 8.15
N GLY A 89 6.54 -9.48 8.63
CA GLY A 89 5.99 -9.17 9.96
C GLY A 89 4.47 -8.99 10.02
N LEU A 90 3.75 -9.08 8.90
CA LEU A 90 2.30 -8.85 8.82
C LEU A 90 1.52 -10.12 9.23
N THR A 91 1.66 -10.52 10.50
CA THR A 91 1.14 -11.79 11.02
C THR A 91 -0.39 -11.90 11.02
N GLN A 92 -1.09 -10.78 10.93
CA GLN A 92 -2.56 -10.73 10.87
C GLN A 92 -3.13 -10.77 9.44
N LEU A 93 -2.26 -10.85 8.42
CA LEU A 93 -2.66 -10.82 7.02
C LEU A 93 -3.42 -12.12 6.66
N THR A 94 -4.70 -11.98 6.32
CA THR A 94 -5.58 -13.11 5.95
C THR A 94 -5.90 -13.14 4.46
N GLN A 95 -5.72 -12.00 3.78
CA GLN A 95 -5.96 -11.86 2.35
C GLN A 95 -4.82 -11.05 1.74
N LEU A 96 -4.10 -11.66 0.82
CA LEU A 96 -3.05 -11.02 0.04
C LEU A 96 -3.26 -11.39 -1.42
N ASP A 97 -3.57 -10.38 -2.25
CA ASP A 97 -3.73 -10.57 -3.69
C ASP A 97 -2.46 -10.10 -4.42
N LEU A 98 -1.82 -11.04 -5.11
CA LEU A 98 -0.61 -10.87 -5.91
C LEU A 98 -0.85 -11.26 -7.37
N SER A 99 -2.11 -11.39 -7.81
CA SER A 99 -2.42 -11.71 -9.20
C SER A 99 -1.94 -10.60 -10.14
N ASP A 100 -1.73 -10.95 -11.41
CA ASP A 100 -1.29 -10.02 -12.47
C ASP A 100 0.07 -9.33 -12.21
N ILE A 101 0.93 -9.90 -11.36
CA ILE A 101 2.34 -9.50 -11.31
C ILE A 101 3.03 -10.08 -12.55
N GLU A 102 2.94 -9.36 -13.65
CA GLU A 102 3.69 -9.66 -14.87
C GLU A 102 5.17 -9.36 -14.61
N ARG A 103 6.01 -10.39 -14.69
CA ARG A 103 7.45 -10.20 -14.81
C ARG A 103 7.70 -9.82 -16.26
N GLU A 104 8.21 -8.61 -16.51
CA GLU A 104 8.72 -8.27 -17.84
C GLU A 104 9.75 -9.35 -18.24
N SER A 105 9.46 -10.04 -19.34
CA SER A 105 10.26 -11.12 -19.93
C SER A 105 11.50 -10.60 -20.63
#